data_AF-A0A4Y7U2P8-F1
#
_entry.id   AF-A0A4Y7U2P8-F1
#
_cell.length_a   1.000
_cell.length_b   1.000
_cell.length_c   1.000
_cell.angle_alpha   90.00
_cell.angle_beta   90.00
_cell.angle_gamma   90.00
#
_symmetry.space_group_name_H-M   'P 1'
#
loop_
_entity.id
_entity.type
_entity.pdbx_description
1 polymer ?
#
loop_
_entity_poly.entity_id
_entity_poly.type
_entity_poly.pdbx_seq_one_letter_code
_entity_poly.pdbx_strand_id
1 'polypeptide(L)'
;GLSLKKDIFFDLVENYKVKDFEITLDGTAENHDLRRHTKLNEKTFGLIFKNLKDIVSDPKFDQLTCFIRIRCNVDGSNYKSALDLIELLDKEKILTKISFYTAPIH
;
A
#
# COMPACT_ATOMS: atom_id res chain seq x y z
N GLY A 1 -0.16 6.90 -1.56
CA GLY A 1 -1.09 5.80 -1.89
C GLY A 1 -2.21 6.26 -2.79
N LEU A 2 -3.12 7.09 -2.28
CA LEU A 2 -4.41 7.38 -2.93
C LEU A 2 -4.31 7.81 -4.41
N SER A 3 -3.42 8.77 -4.70
CA SER A 3 -3.22 9.29 -6.06
C SER A 3 -2.19 8.51 -6.88
N LEU A 4 -1.58 7.45 -6.34
CA LEU A 4 -0.54 6.68 -7.03
C LEU A 4 -1.20 5.68 -8.00
N LYS A 5 -1.82 6.22 -9.05
CA LYS A 5 -2.37 5.41 -10.14
C LYS A 5 -1.24 4.75 -10.93
N LYS A 6 -1.58 3.70 -11.68
CA LYS A 6 -0.61 2.89 -12.42
C LYS A 6 0.23 3.71 -13.40
N ASP A 7 -0.40 4.58 -14.19
CA ASP A 7 0.25 5.49 -15.14
C ASP A 7 1.23 6.45 -14.44
N ILE A 8 0.79 7.06 -13.34
CA ILE A 8 1.63 7.96 -12.52
C ILE A 8 2.83 7.19 -11.95
N PHE A 9 2.64 5.97 -11.46
CA PHE A 9 3.73 5.15 -10.95
C PHE A 9 4.79 4.88 -12.02
N PHE A 10 4.40 4.41 -13.21
CA PHE A 10 5.35 4.14 -14.28
C PHE A 10 6.09 5.41 -14.74
N ASP A 11 5.39 6.54 -14.85
CA ASP A 11 6.01 7.83 -15.18
C ASP A 11 7.09 8.22 -14.14
N LEU A 12 6.77 8.11 -12.85
CA LEU A 12 7.72 8.38 -11.76
C LEU A 12 8.97 7.49 -11.83
N VAL A 13 8.81 6.20 -12.17
CA VAL A 13 9.95 5.28 -12.24
C VAL A 13 10.78 5.51 -13.51
N GLU A 14 10.12 5.63 -14.66
CA GLU A 14 10.75 5.64 -15.97
C GLU A 14 11.37 7.00 -16.30
N ASN A 15 10.63 8.09 -16.05
CA ASN A 15 11.05 9.44 -16.42
C ASN A 15 11.74 10.17 -15.27
N TYR A 16 11.25 10.01 -14.04
CA TYR A 16 11.77 10.72 -12.87
C TYR A 16 12.73 9.90 -12.01
N LYS A 17 12.96 8.64 -12.38
CA LYS A 17 13.91 7.73 -11.71
C LYS A 17 13.63 7.55 -10.22
N VAL A 18 12.36 7.67 -9.80
CA VAL A 18 11.96 7.33 -8.44
C VAL A 18 12.07 5.83 -8.25
N LYS A 19 12.77 5.40 -7.20
CA LYS A 19 13.08 3.99 -6.94
C LYS A 19 12.43 3.43 -5.69
N ASP A 20 12.12 4.29 -4.73
CA ASP A 20 11.59 3.87 -3.43
C ASP A 20 10.23 4.51 -3.20
N PHE A 21 9.23 3.66 -2.96
CA PHE A 21 7.86 4.07 -2.69
C PHE A 21 7.45 3.55 -1.33
N GLU A 22 7.00 4.44 -0.47
CA GLU A 22 6.35 4.08 0.77
C GLU A 22 4.84 4.37 0.66
N ILE A 23 4.04 3.35 0.96
CA ILE A 23 2.58 3.44 0.94
C ILE A 23 2.07 3.08 2.33
N THR A 24 1.27 3.96 2.92
CA THR A 24 0.66 3.71 4.24
C THR A 24 -0.66 2.96 4.08
N LEU A 25 -0.77 1.82 4.77
CA LEU A 25 -2.01 1.07 5.01
C LEU A 25 -2.01 0.64 6.48
N ASP A 26 -3.02 1.06 7.24
CA ASP A 26 -3.04 1.01 8.72
C ASP A 26 -3.97 -0.12 9.19
N GLY A 27 -3.80 -1.31 8.62
CA GLY A 27 -4.67 -2.46 8.82
C GLY A 27 -5.74 -2.63 7.75
N THR A 28 -6.82 -3.32 8.09
CA THR A 28 -7.99 -3.57 7.24
C THR A 28 -8.69 -2.28 6.82
N ALA A 29 -9.60 -2.37 5.84
CA ALA A 29 -10.37 -1.23 5.36
C ALA A 29 -11.08 -0.47 6.50
N GLU A 30 -11.67 -1.20 7.45
CA GLU A 30 -12.32 -0.61 8.62
C GLU A 30 -11.36 0.27 9.42
N ASN A 31 -10.22 -0.27 9.83
CA ASN A 31 -9.26 0.45 10.67
C ASN A 31 -8.56 1.58 9.91
N HIS A 32 -8.21 1.34 8.64
CA HIS A 32 -7.54 2.33 7.82
C HIS A 32 -8.47 3.51 7.53
N ASP A 33 -9.70 3.27 7.09
CA ASP A 33 -10.62 4.34 6.70
C ASP A 33 -11.07 5.18 7.91
N LEU A 34 -11.15 4.58 9.11
CA LEU A 34 -11.41 5.34 10.35
C LEU A 34 -10.35 6.43 10.60
N ARG A 35 -9.09 6.17 10.25
CA ARG A 35 -7.94 7.06 10.57
C ARG A 35 -7.40 7.82 9.35
N ARG A 36 -7.67 7.34 8.14
CA ARG A 36 -7.06 7.80 6.87
C ARG A 36 -8.11 8.13 5.79
N HIS A 37 -9.30 8.55 6.18
CA HIS A 37 -10.30 9.09 5.25
C HIS A 37 -9.85 10.42 4.63
N THR A 38 -10.48 10.80 3.51
CA THR A 38 -10.28 12.12 2.91
C THR A 38 -10.90 13.22 3.79
N LYS A 39 -10.63 14.50 3.51
CA LYS A 39 -11.30 15.62 4.21
C LYS A 39 -12.83 15.61 4.07
N LEU A 40 -13.36 14.85 3.10
CA LEU A 40 -14.79 14.62 2.88
C LEU A 40 -15.28 13.32 3.51
N ASN A 41 -14.49 12.70 4.39
CA ASN A 41 -14.76 11.42 5.05
C ASN A 41 -14.89 10.22 4.08
N GLU A 42 -14.28 10.31 2.89
CA GLU A 42 -14.31 9.19 1.95
C GLU A 42 -13.28 8.13 2.31
N LYS A 43 -13.66 6.87 2.07
CA LYS A 43 -12.82 5.69 2.26
C LYS A 43 -11.66 5.68 1.26
N THR A 44 -10.47 5.35 1.73
CA THR A 44 -9.23 5.40 0.94
C THR A 44 -8.59 4.03 0.76
N PHE A 45 -8.83 3.09 1.68
CA PHE A 45 -8.21 1.76 1.64
C PHE A 45 -8.41 1.06 0.30
N GLY A 46 -9.68 0.96 -0.14
CA GLY A 46 -10.02 0.23 -1.36
C GLY A 46 -9.35 0.80 -2.60
N LEU A 47 -9.24 2.13 -2.69
CA LEU A 47 -8.59 2.78 -3.83
C LEU A 47 -7.07 2.57 -3.81
N ILE A 48 -6.45 2.68 -2.63
CA ILE A 48 -5.01 2.41 -2.46
C ILE A 48 -4.69 0.95 -2.80
N PHE A 49 -5.49 0.02 -2.27
CA PHE A 49 -5.30 -1.41 -2.50
C PHE A 49 -5.47 -1.77 -3.98
N LYS A 50 -6.50 -1.22 -4.64
CA LYS A 50 -6.69 -1.39 -6.08
C LYS A 50 -5.50 -0.86 -6.87
N ASN A 51 -5.04 0.37 -6.59
CA ASN A 51 -3.90 0.95 -7.28
C ASN A 51 -2.64 0.10 -7.11
N LEU A 52 -2.37 -0.36 -5.88
CA LEU A 52 -1.24 -1.23 -5.58
C LEU A 52 -1.33 -2.53 -6.40
N LYS A 53 -2.49 -3.18 -6.39
CA LYS A 53 -2.72 -4.42 -7.15
C LYS A 53 -2.54 -4.19 -8.65
N ASP A 54 -3.08 -3.11 -9.19
CA ASP A 54 -2.96 -2.76 -10.61
C ASP A 54 -1.50 -2.53 -11.03
N ILE A 55 -0.68 -1.96 -10.13
CA ILE A 55 0.76 -1.75 -10.36
C ILE A 55 1.51 -3.09 -10.34
N VAL A 56 1.40 -3.86 -9.24
CA VAL A 56 2.22 -5.07 -9.04
C VAL A 56 1.79 -6.25 -9.92
N SER A 57 0.58 -6.21 -10.47
CA SER A 57 0.09 -7.21 -11.44
C SER A 57 0.47 -6.88 -12.88
N ASP A 58 1.00 -5.68 -13.15
CA ASP A 58 1.43 -5.30 -14.50
C ASP A 58 2.77 -5.99 -14.83
N PRO A 59 2.88 -6.72 -15.96
CA PRO A 59 4.12 -7.42 -16.32
C PRO A 59 5.36 -6.53 -16.39
N LYS A 60 5.18 -5.22 -16.66
CA LYS A 60 6.30 -4.27 -16.68
C LYS A 60 6.93 -4.11 -15.30
N PHE A 61 6.18 -4.29 -14.22
CA PHE A 61 6.69 -4.14 -12.85
C PHE A 61 7.89 -5.05 -12.59
N ASP A 62 7.85 -6.28 -13.09
CA ASP A 62 8.92 -7.28 -12.90
C ASP A 62 10.24 -6.91 -13.61
N GLN A 63 10.18 -5.96 -14.54
CA GLN A 63 11.34 -5.46 -15.28
C GLN A 63 11.92 -4.20 -14.63
N LEU A 64 11.21 -3.60 -13.67
CA LEU A 64 11.64 -2.39 -13.00
C LEU A 64 12.57 -2.69 -11.84
N THR A 65 13.68 -1.95 -11.77
CA THR A 65 14.46 -1.85 -10.54
C THR A 65 13.81 -0.80 -9.65
N CYS A 66 12.83 -1.16 -8.83
CA CYS A 66 12.20 -0.29 -7.83
C CYS A 66 11.65 -1.10 -6.65
N PHE A 67 11.37 -0.43 -5.53
CA PHE A 67 10.91 -1.02 -4.29
C PHE A 67 9.64 -0.32 -3.80
N ILE A 68 8.61 -1.11 -3.51
CA ILE A 68 7.42 -0.65 -2.80
C ILE A 68 7.46 -1.24 -1.38
N ARG A 69 7.24 -0.39 -0.38
CA ARG A 69 7.13 -0.77 1.02
C ARG A 69 5.79 -0.32 1.57
N ILE A 70 5.05 -1.25 2.18
CA ILE A 70 3.85 -0.94 2.93
C ILE A 70 4.24 -0.68 4.37
N ARG A 71 3.98 0.55 4.82
CA ARG A 71 4.14 0.96 6.21
C ARG A 71 2.80 0.85 6.91
N CYS A 72 2.70 -0.03 7.90
CA CYS A 72 1.51 -0.15 8.74
C CYS A 72 1.78 0.43 10.12
N ASN A 73 0.99 1.43 10.49
CA ASN A 73 1.04 1.91 11.86
C ASN A 73 0.33 0.94 12.81
N VAL A 74 1.00 0.56 13.89
CA VAL A 74 0.47 -0.37 14.89
C VAL A 74 0.50 0.22 16.29
N ASP A 75 -0.59 0.05 17.03
CA ASP A 75 -0.78 0.34 18.44
C ASP A 75 -1.47 -0.85 19.13
N GLY A 76 -1.67 -0.76 20.45
CA GLY A 76 -2.28 -1.85 21.23
C GLY A 76 -3.71 -2.24 20.82
N SER A 77 -4.42 -1.38 20.08
CA SER A 77 -5.80 -1.59 19.66
C SER A 77 -5.93 -2.21 18.26
N ASN A 78 -4.92 -2.08 17.39
CA ASN A 78 -5.04 -2.43 15.97
C ASN A 78 -4.09 -3.54 15.48
N TYR A 79 -3.25 -4.13 16.35
CA TYR A 79 -2.28 -5.15 15.94
C TYR A 79 -2.89 -6.35 15.18
N LYS A 80 -4.10 -6.79 15.55
CA LYS A 80 -4.82 -7.86 14.83
C LYS A 80 -5.14 -7.45 13.39
N SER A 81 -5.59 -6.21 13.21
CA SER A 81 -5.91 -5.67 11.88
C SER A 81 -4.68 -5.55 10.98
N ALA A 82 -3.50 -5.34 11.56
CA ALA A 82 -2.24 -5.41 10.81
C ALA A 82 -1.93 -6.83 10.32
N LEU A 83 -2.20 -7.85 11.14
CA LEU A 83 -2.08 -9.26 10.72
C LEU A 83 -3.09 -9.59 9.61
N ASP A 84 -4.35 -9.18 9.78
CA ASP A 84 -5.40 -9.37 8.76
C ASP A 84 -5.01 -8.72 7.42
N LEU A 85 -4.35 -7.56 7.45
CA LEU A 85 -3.82 -6.91 6.25
C LEU A 85 -2.69 -7.73 5.60
N ILE A 86 -1.78 -8.30 6.39
CA ILE A 86 -0.72 -9.18 5.89
C ILE A 86 -1.34 -10.39 5.20
N GLU A 87 -2.32 -11.05 5.83
CA GLU A 87 -3.03 -12.19 5.24
C GLU A 87 -3.73 -11.84 3.93
N LEU A 88 -4.37 -10.66 3.86
CA LEU A 88 -4.99 -10.17 2.63
C LEU A 88 -3.96 -9.93 1.52
N LEU A 89 -2.83 -9.31 1.83
CA LEU A 89 -1.76 -9.06 0.86
C LEU A 89 -1.12 -10.37 0.36
N ASP A 90 -1.00 -11.38 1.24
CA ASP A 90 -0.48 -12.70 0.88
C ASP A 90 -1.45 -13.46 -0.04
N LYS A 91 -2.74 -13.48 0.32
CA LYS A 91 -3.80 -14.10 -0.47
C LYS A 91 -3.86 -13.56 -1.90
N GLU A 92 -3.63 -12.26 -2.07
CA GLU A 92 -3.59 -11.58 -3.37
C GLU A 92 -2.19 -11.65 -4.04
N LYS A 93 -1.25 -12.39 -3.46
CA LYS A 93 0.15 -12.58 -3.91
C LYS A 93 0.96 -11.28 -4.00
N ILE A 94 0.51 -10.21 -3.35
CA ILE A 94 1.16 -8.90 -3.37
C ILE A 94 2.47 -8.93 -2.59
N LEU A 95 2.54 -9.67 -1.47
CA LEU A 95 3.77 -9.79 -0.66
C LEU A 95 4.94 -10.44 -1.41
N THR A 96 4.69 -11.13 -2.54
CA THR A 96 5.76 -11.67 -3.40
C THR A 96 6.52 -10.59 -4.18
N LYS A 97 5.94 -9.37 -4.27
CA LYS A 97 6.43 -8.27 -5.11
C LYS A 97 6.88 -7.05 -4.30
N ILE A 98 6.49 -6.97 -3.02
CA ILE A 98 6.71 -5.80 -2.17
C ILE A 98 7.16 -6.22 -0.77
N SER A 99 7.58 -5.26 0.04
CA SER A 99 7.84 -5.49 1.47
C SER A 99 6.78 -4.84 2.35
N PHE A 100 6.58 -5.40 3.53
CA PHE A 100 5.70 -4.86 4.56
C PHE A 100 6.49 -4.66 5.85
N TYR A 101 6.24 -3.57 6.56
CA TYR A 101 6.79 -3.36 7.89
C TYR A 101 5.82 -2.60 8.78
N THR A 102 5.93 -2.84 10.09
CA THR A 102 5.15 -2.15 11.10
C THR A 102 5.94 -0.99 11.70
N ALA A 103 5.26 0.13 11.95
CA ALA A 103 5.80 1.24 12.72
C ALA A 103 4.94 1.44 13.99
N PRO A 104 5.53 1.47 15.20
CA PRO A 104 4.78 1.70 16.42
C PRO A 104 4.24 3.14 16.45
N ILE A 105 3.02 3.31 16.97
CA ILE A 105 2.53 4.60 17.44
C ILE A 105 2.19 4.49 18.93
N HIS A 106 2.56 5.52 19.69
CA HIS A 106 2.33 5.63 21.13
C HIS A 106 1.03 6.37 21.45
#